data_AF-A0A7C3N729-F1
#
_entry.id   AF-A0A7C3N729-F1
#
_cell.length_a   1.000
_cell.length_b   1.000
_cell.length_c   1.000
_cell.angle_alpha   90.00
_cell.angle_beta   90.00
_cell.angle_gamma   90.00
#
_symmetry.space_group_name_H-M   'P 1'
#
loop_
_entity.id
_entity.type
_entity.pdbx_description
1 polymer ?
#
loop_
_entity_poly.entity_id
_entity_poly.type
_entity_poly.pdbx_seq_one_letter_code
_entity_poly.pdbx_strand_id
1 'polypeptide(L)'
;MTVFQKRLWIGLIVLALLTPLGIILPEKFKAEEAWGEWGAEKLEKLLGYLPEGLKKWADFWKAPIPDYNLGGGEASMTVQILSYIASGLLGIGICVGAVYLVSRWIVRNGK
;
A
#
# COMPACT_ATOMS: atom_id res chain seq x y z
N MET A 1 -28.59 -6.74 8.43
CA MET A 1 -27.88 -5.56 7.91
C MET A 1 -28.81 -4.35 7.87
N THR A 2 -28.42 -3.24 8.48
CA THR A 2 -29.15 -1.96 8.45
C THR A 2 -29.11 -1.34 7.05
N VAL A 3 -30.01 -0.38 6.77
CA VAL A 3 -30.00 0.36 5.49
C VAL A 3 -28.67 1.07 5.26
N PHE A 4 -28.07 1.62 6.32
CA PHE A 4 -26.74 2.22 6.28
C PHE A 4 -25.66 1.21 5.87
N GLN A 5 -25.64 0.04 6.51
CA GLN A 5 -24.68 -1.02 6.17
C GLN A 5 -24.84 -1.45 4.71
N LYS A 6 -26.08 -1.64 4.22
CA LYS A 6 -26.32 -1.99 2.81
C LYS A 6 -25.74 -0.95 1.85
N ARG A 7 -25.97 0.35 2.12
CA ARG A 7 -25.43 1.45 1.30
C ARG A 7 -23.90 1.50 1.35
N LEU A 8 -23.30 1.31 2.52
CA LEU A 8 -21.85 1.24 2.68
C LEU A 8 -21.25 0.11 1.85
N TRP A 9 -21.82 -1.10 1.93
CA TRP A 9 -21.35 -2.25 1.17
C TRP A 9 -21.46 -2.04 -0.34
N ILE A 10 -22.56 -1.44 -0.82
CA ILE A 10 -22.70 -1.08 -2.23
C ILE A 10 -21.58 -0.12 -2.65
N GLY A 11 -21.31 0.93 -1.86
CA GLY A 11 -20.23 1.87 -2.13
C GLY A 11 -18.86 1.20 -2.17
N LEU A 12 -18.56 0.33 -1.21
CA LEU A 12 -17.30 -0.42 -1.17
C LEU A 12 -17.14 -1.37 -2.36
N ILE A 13 -18.21 -2.06 -2.78
CA ILE A 13 -18.19 -2.93 -3.96
C ILE A 13 -17.95 -2.10 -5.22
N VAL A 14 -18.64 -0.96 -5.37
CA VAL A 14 -18.42 -0.06 -6.51
C VAL A 14 -16.97 0.42 -6.54
N LEU A 15 -16.41 0.86 -5.41
CA LEU A 15 -15.01 1.28 -5.34
C LEU A 15 -14.05 0.14 -5.68
N ALA A 16 -14.31 -1.08 -5.18
CA ALA A 16 -13.51 -2.27 -5.50
C ALA A 16 -13.51 -2.56 -7.02
N LEU A 17 -14.67 -2.47 -7.67
CA LEU A 17 -14.80 -2.66 -9.12
C LEU A 17 -14.12 -1.54 -9.92
N LEU A 18 -14.00 -0.34 -9.37
CA LEU A 18 -13.30 0.79 -10.00
C LEU A 18 -11.77 0.72 -9.81
N THR A 19 -11.24 -0.13 -8.93
CA THR A 19 -9.78 -0.24 -8.70
C THR A 19 -8.94 -0.48 -9.96
N PRO A 20 -9.36 -1.26 -10.98
CA PRO A 20 -8.56 -1.45 -12.18
C PRO A 20 -8.34 -0.15 -12.98
N LEU A 21 -9.22 0.84 -12.84
CA LEU A 21 -9.04 2.14 -13.48
C LEU A 21 -7.77 2.85 -13.00
N GLY A 22 -7.33 2.59 -11.77
CA GLY A 22 -6.08 3.13 -11.22
C GLY A 22 -4.83 2.68 -11.97
N ILE A 23 -4.89 1.55 -12.69
CA ILE A 23 -3.79 1.05 -13.54
C ILE A 23 -4.03 1.39 -15.01
N ILE A 24 -5.27 1.19 -15.48
CA ILE A 24 -5.64 1.39 -16.89
C ILE A 24 -5.51 2.87 -17.31
N LEU A 25 -5.89 3.82 -16.44
CA LEU A 25 -5.84 5.24 -16.79
C LEU A 25 -4.40 5.74 -16.91
N PRO A 26 -3.47 5.49 -15.96
CA PRO A 26 -2.07 5.83 -16.14
C PRO A 26 -1.44 5.23 -17.39
N GLU A 27 -1.67 3.94 -17.64
CA GLU A 27 -1.17 3.26 -18.83
C GLU A 27 -1.67 3.92 -20.12
N LYS A 28 -2.97 4.22 -20.19
CA LYS A 28 -3.60 4.79 -21.39
C LYS A 28 -3.22 6.25 -21.64
N PHE A 29 -3.11 7.05 -20.58
CA PHE A 29 -2.83 8.48 -20.69
C PHE A 29 -1.35 8.82 -20.55
N LYS A 30 -0.47 7.80 -20.44
CA LYS A 30 0.94 7.97 -20.10
C LYS A 30 1.13 8.82 -18.83
N ALA A 31 0.15 8.74 -17.92
CA ALA A 31 0.37 9.27 -16.59
C ALA A 31 1.33 8.30 -15.89
N GLU A 32 2.17 8.84 -15.02
CA GLU A 32 3.10 8.02 -14.26
C GLU A 32 2.38 7.41 -13.03
N GLU A 33 3.06 7.26 -11.90
CA GLU A 33 2.53 6.58 -10.70
C GLU A 33 1.15 7.08 -10.24
N ALA A 34 0.43 6.19 -9.54
CA ALA A 34 -0.89 6.45 -9.00
C ALA A 34 -0.90 7.71 -8.11
N TRP A 35 -2.03 8.43 -8.11
CA TRP A 35 -2.14 9.70 -7.41
C TRP A 35 -1.93 9.51 -5.90
N GLY A 36 -0.89 10.13 -5.36
CA GLY A 36 -0.50 10.01 -3.95
C GLY A 36 0.55 8.93 -3.64
N GLU A 37 0.95 8.13 -4.63
CA GLU A 37 2.00 7.11 -4.46
C GLU A 37 3.37 7.55 -5.01
N TRP A 38 3.60 8.86 -5.16
CA TRP A 38 4.83 9.37 -5.77
C TRP A 38 6.06 9.24 -4.88
N GLY A 39 7.14 8.70 -5.45
CA GLY A 39 8.48 8.73 -4.85
C GLY A 39 9.12 10.12 -4.83
N ALA A 40 10.25 10.24 -4.12
CA ALA A 40 11.02 11.49 -4.04
C ALA A 40 11.54 11.92 -5.42
N GLU A 41 12.11 10.99 -6.18
CA GLU A 41 12.60 11.20 -7.54
C GLU A 41 11.47 11.67 -8.46
N LYS A 42 10.29 11.10 -8.27
CA LYS A 42 9.13 11.41 -9.07
C LYS A 42 8.59 12.81 -8.80
N LEU A 43 8.50 13.18 -7.53
CA LEU A 43 8.12 14.53 -7.12
C LEU A 43 9.13 15.57 -7.60
N GLU A 44 10.43 15.28 -7.55
CA GLU A 44 11.46 16.16 -8.09
C GLU A 44 11.29 16.39 -9.60
N LYS A 45 10.98 15.33 -10.35
CA LYS A 45 10.69 15.44 -11.80
C LYS A 45 9.44 16.26 -12.10
N LEU A 46 8.40 16.16 -11.25
CA LEU A 46 7.13 16.89 -11.44
C LEU A 46 7.22 18.36 -11.05
N LEU A 47 7.93 18.67 -9.96
CA LEU A 47 8.02 20.01 -9.39
C LEU A 47 9.25 20.80 -9.87
N GLY A 48 10.26 20.11 -10.42
CA GLY A 48 11.56 20.68 -10.74
C GLY A 48 12.47 20.88 -9.52
N TYR A 49 12.03 20.46 -8.34
CA TYR A 49 12.81 20.46 -7.10
C TYR A 49 12.25 19.43 -6.11
N LEU A 50 13.11 18.95 -5.19
CA LEU A 50 12.69 18.09 -4.09
C LEU A 50 12.44 18.93 -2.82
N PRO A 51 11.22 18.92 -2.23
CA PRO A 51 10.95 19.64 -1.00
C PRO A 51 11.92 19.25 0.13
N GLU A 52 12.48 20.22 0.85
CA GLU A 52 13.53 19.97 1.86
C GLU A 52 13.11 18.99 2.96
N GLY A 53 11.85 19.07 3.39
CA GLY A 53 11.29 18.12 4.36
C GLY A 53 11.31 16.69 3.83
N LEU A 54 10.94 16.49 2.57
CA LEU A 54 10.99 15.16 1.94
C LEU A 54 12.44 14.70 1.77
N LYS A 55 13.32 15.56 1.27
CA LYS A 55 14.75 15.27 1.12
C LYS A 55 15.40 14.80 2.43
N LYS A 56 15.02 15.40 3.56
CA LYS A 56 15.57 15.04 4.88
C LYS A 56 15.13 13.65 5.35
N TRP A 57 13.90 13.23 5.01
CA TRP A 57 13.28 12.04 5.59
C TRP A 57 13.10 10.87 4.61
N ALA A 58 13.23 11.10 3.29
CA ALA A 58 13.01 10.08 2.28
C ALA A 58 13.90 8.84 2.48
N ASP A 59 15.16 9.06 2.88
CA ASP A 59 16.15 8.00 3.11
C ASP A 59 16.19 7.47 4.55
N PHE A 60 15.33 7.97 5.44
CA PHE A 60 15.39 7.61 6.86
C PHE A 60 15.10 6.13 7.11
N TRP A 61 14.23 5.54 6.28
CA TRP A 61 13.90 4.12 6.35
C TRP A 61 14.02 3.50 4.97
N LYS A 62 14.90 2.49 4.86
CA LYS A 62 15.01 1.66 3.66
C LYS A 62 14.28 0.35 3.90
N ALA A 63 13.26 0.10 3.09
CA ALA A 63 12.52 -1.15 3.18
C ALA A 63 13.48 -2.34 2.96
N PRO A 64 13.48 -3.35 3.84
CA PRO A 64 14.33 -4.53 3.67
C PRO A 64 14.08 -5.29 2.38
N ILE A 65 12.84 -5.27 1.89
CA ILE A 65 12.41 -5.89 0.64
C ILE A 65 11.63 -4.84 -0.15
N PRO A 66 12.29 -4.09 -1.05
CA PRO A 66 11.62 -3.15 -1.95
C PRO A 66 10.60 -3.86 -2.82
N ASP A 67 9.51 -3.16 -3.13
CA ASP A 67 8.44 -3.63 -4.03
C ASP A 67 7.79 -4.97 -3.66
N TYR A 68 7.99 -5.43 -2.42
CA TYR A 68 7.50 -6.72 -1.92
C TYR A 68 7.95 -7.93 -2.77
N ASN A 69 9.04 -7.77 -3.53
CA ASN A 69 9.54 -8.76 -4.45
C ASN A 69 10.68 -9.57 -3.83
N LEU A 70 10.32 -10.69 -3.21
CA LEU A 70 11.27 -11.64 -2.60
C LEU A 70 12.21 -12.30 -3.62
N GLY A 71 11.81 -12.35 -4.90
CA GLY A 71 12.62 -12.94 -5.96
C GLY A 71 13.62 -11.99 -6.62
N GLY A 72 13.56 -10.68 -6.31
CA GLY A 72 14.36 -9.65 -6.98
C GLY A 72 13.89 -9.34 -8.40
N GLY A 73 14.50 -8.32 -9.02
CA GLY A 73 14.06 -7.78 -10.32
C GLY A 73 14.11 -8.75 -11.51
N GLU A 74 14.92 -9.81 -11.42
CA GLU A 74 15.06 -10.82 -12.48
C GLU A 74 14.13 -12.03 -12.31
N ALA A 75 13.32 -12.07 -11.24
CA ALA A 75 12.40 -13.17 -11.00
C ALA A 75 11.30 -13.26 -12.07
N SER A 76 10.85 -14.48 -12.36
CA SER A 76 9.73 -14.68 -13.27
C SER A 76 8.46 -14.01 -12.74
N MET A 77 7.57 -13.60 -13.64
CA MET A 77 6.31 -12.91 -13.30
C MET A 77 5.50 -13.68 -12.23
N THR A 78 5.46 -15.00 -12.31
CA THR A 78 4.80 -15.85 -11.31
C THR A 78 5.40 -15.68 -9.92
N VAL A 79 6.73 -15.65 -9.80
CA VAL A 79 7.41 -15.47 -8.52
C VAL A 79 7.17 -14.07 -7.96
N GLN A 80 7.14 -13.04 -8.82
CA GLN A 80 6.84 -11.67 -8.38
C GLN A 80 5.41 -11.58 -7.82
N ILE A 81 4.42 -12.14 -8.52
CA ILE A 81 3.02 -12.18 -8.06
C ILE A 81 2.90 -12.92 -6.73
N LEU A 82 3.50 -14.11 -6.61
CA LEU A 82 3.46 -14.89 -5.38
C LEU A 82 4.15 -14.16 -4.22
N SER A 83 5.28 -13.49 -4.48
CA SER A 83 6.00 -12.68 -3.49
C SER A 83 5.15 -11.53 -2.97
N TYR A 84 4.45 -10.84 -3.88
CA TYR A 84 3.55 -9.75 -3.53
C TYR A 84 2.38 -10.24 -2.68
N ILE A 85 1.72 -11.33 -3.08
CA ILE A 85 0.62 -11.94 -2.31
C ILE A 85 1.11 -12.41 -0.93
N ALA A 86 2.24 -13.09 -0.87
CA ALA A 86 2.82 -13.58 0.37
C ALA A 86 3.16 -12.43 1.33
N SER A 87 3.73 -11.34 0.82
CA SER A 87 4.01 -10.14 1.60
C SER A 87 2.74 -9.48 2.13
N GLY A 88 1.67 -9.42 1.32
CA GLY A 88 0.36 -8.94 1.76
C GLY A 88 -0.23 -9.77 2.90
N LEU A 89 -0.20 -11.11 2.78
CA LEU A 89 -0.66 -12.02 3.84
C LEU A 89 0.17 -11.88 5.12
N LEU A 90 1.49 -11.74 4.99
CA LEU A 90 2.38 -11.50 6.11
C LEU A 90 2.03 -10.18 6.82
N GLY A 91 1.81 -9.10 6.05
CA GLY A 91 1.40 -7.81 6.57
C GLY A 91 0.07 -7.88 7.33
N ILE A 92 -0.94 -8.57 6.79
CA ILE A 92 -2.21 -8.82 7.47
C ILE A 92 -1.97 -9.55 8.81
N GLY A 93 -1.16 -10.61 8.80
CA GLY A 93 -0.82 -11.37 10.00
C GLY A 93 -0.15 -10.52 11.08
N ILE A 94 0.81 -9.68 10.69
CA ILE A 94 1.49 -8.74 11.60
C ILE A 94 0.50 -7.74 12.18
N CYS A 95 -0.36 -7.13 11.36
CA CYS A 95 -1.37 -6.16 11.82
C CYS A 95 -2.36 -6.79 12.80
N VAL A 96 -2.91 -7.96 12.47
CA VAL A 96 -3.82 -8.69 13.35
C VAL A 96 -3.12 -9.05 14.66
N GLY A 97 -1.88 -9.55 14.59
CA GLY A 97 -1.07 -9.88 15.76
C GLY A 97 -0.81 -8.66 16.65
N ALA A 98 -0.43 -7.52 16.08
CA ALA A 98 -0.19 -6.29 16.80
C ALA A 98 -1.46 -5.77 17.50
N VAL A 99 -2.58 -5.71 16.78
CA VAL A 99 -3.88 -5.32 17.35
C VAL A 99 -4.29 -6.26 18.47
N TYR A 100 -4.14 -7.57 18.29
CA TYR A 100 -4.43 -8.58 19.31
C TYR A 100 -3.57 -8.38 20.56
N LEU A 101 -2.25 -8.20 20.41
CA LEU A 101 -1.33 -8.03 21.53
C LEU A 101 -1.62 -6.74 22.31
N VAL A 102 -1.84 -5.63 21.61
CA VAL A 102 -2.21 -4.35 22.23
C VAL A 102 -3.53 -4.47 22.96
N SER A 103 -4.55 -5.04 22.33
CA SER A 103 -5.87 -5.26 22.94
C SER A 103 -5.75 -6.14 24.20
N ARG A 104 -4.99 -7.23 24.12
CA ARG A 104 -4.76 -8.13 25.26
C ARG A 104 -4.02 -7.44 26.39
N TRP A 105 -3.04 -6.58 26.09
CA TRP A 105 -2.29 -5.84 27.09
C TRP A 105 -3.16 -4.80 27.80
N ILE A 106 -3.97 -4.05 27.04
CA ILE A 106 -4.92 -3.08 27.59
C ILE A 106 -5.95 -3.78 28.48
N VAL A 107 -6.55 -4.89 28.03
CA VAL A 107 -7.54 -5.64 28.83
C VAL A 107 -6.93 -6.31 30.06
N ARG A 108 -5.66 -6.74 30.00
CA ARG A 108 -4.98 -7.30 31.19
C ARG A 108 -4.63 -6.27 32.25
N ASN A 109 -4.34 -5.03 31.85
CA ASN A 109 -3.90 -3.96 32.75
C ASN A 109 -5.03 -3.00 33.15
N GLY A 110 -6.12 -2.97 32.39
CA GLY A 110 -7.37 -2.33 32.77
C GLY A 110 -8.18 -3.27 33.66
N LYS A 111 -8.04 -3.12 34.98
CA LYS A 111 -9.18 -3.34 35.87
C LYS A 111 -10.27 -2.33 35.55
#